data_AF-A0A330M2W8-F1
#
_entry.id   AF-A0A330M2W8-F1
#
_cell.length_a   1.000
_cell.length_b   1.000
_cell.length_c   1.000
_cell.angle_alpha   90.00
_cell.angle_beta   90.00
_cell.angle_gamma   90.00
#
_symmetry.space_group_name_H-M   'P 1'
#
loop_
_entity.id
_entity.type
_entity.pdbx_description
1 polymer ?
#
loop_
_entity_poly.entity_id
_entity_poly.type
_entity_poly.pdbx_seq_one_letter_code
_entity_poly.pdbx_strand_id
1 'polypeptide(L)' 'MSKAQAQQMIDAYITAELDVLDGKTVVVNGKTMATEDLAEIRAGRLEWERRLSAYSRSNGGFGLAQF' A
#
# COMPACT_ATOMS: atom_id res chain seq x y z
N MET A 1 11.54 0.74 -7.24
CA MET A 1 10.21 0.14 -7.08
C MET A 1 9.29 0.76 -8.13
N SER A 2 8.51 -0.03 -8.87
CA SER A 2 7.64 0.46 -9.95
C SER A 2 6.20 0.66 -9.46
N LYS A 3 5.37 1.42 -10.21
CA LYS A 3 3.93 1.60 -9.94
C LYS A 3 3.22 0.24 -9.77
N ALA A 4 3.55 -0.74 -10.60
CA ALA A 4 3.00 -2.09 -10.52
C ALA A 4 3.35 -2.81 -9.21
N GLN A 5 4.59 -2.67 -8.73
CA GLN A 5 5.01 -3.25 -7.44
C GLN A 5 4.29 -2.60 -6.25
N ALA A 6 4.06 -1.28 -6.30
CA ALA A 6 3.28 -0.59 -5.28
C ALA A 6 1.82 -1.07 -5.25
N GLN A 7 1.22 -1.28 -6.42
CA GLN A 7 -0.15 -1.83 -6.53
C GLN A 7 -0.23 -3.26 -5.98
N GLN A 8 0.70 -4.13 -6.37
CA GLN A 8 0.78 -5.50 -5.84
C GLN A 8 0.90 -5.53 -4.32
N MET A 9 1.64 -4.57 -3.75
CA MET A 9 1.76 -4.47 -2.31
C MET A 9 0.42 -4.10 -1.68
N ILE A 10 -0.29 -3.10 -2.21
CA ILE A 10 -1.63 -2.72 -1.74
C ILE A 10 -2.58 -3.92 -1.74
N ASP A 11 -2.62 -4.68 -2.84
CA ASP A 11 -3.48 -5.87 -2.96
C ASP A 11 -3.13 -6.93 -1.92
N ALA A 12 -1.84 -7.18 -1.66
CA ALA A 12 -1.40 -8.07 -0.60
C ALA A 12 -1.89 -7.64 0.79
N TYR A 13 -1.84 -6.33 1.10
CA TYR A 13 -2.40 -5.79 2.34
C TYR A 13 -3.93 -5.93 2.39
N ILE A 14 -4.65 -5.90 1.25
CA ILE A 14 -6.13 -6.08 1.22
C ILE A 14 -6.47 -7.52 1.57
N THR A 15 -5.81 -8.47 0.93
CA THR A 15 -5.98 -9.90 1.23
C THR A 15 -5.65 -10.21 2.69
N ALA A 16 -4.56 -9.61 3.19
CA ALA A 16 -4.19 -9.74 4.60
C ALA A 16 -5.28 -9.20 5.54
N GLU A 17 -5.93 -8.09 5.20
CA GLU A 17 -7.03 -7.54 6.01
C GLU A 17 -8.26 -8.46 6.00
N LEU A 18 -8.58 -9.08 4.86
CA LEU A 18 -9.67 -10.07 4.77
C LEU A 18 -9.39 -11.32 5.61
N ASP A 19 -8.18 -11.88 5.51
CA ASP A 19 -7.80 -13.05 6.31
C ASP A 19 -7.81 -12.76 7.81
N VAL A 20 -7.39 -11.55 8.19
CA VAL A 20 -7.47 -11.08 9.58
C VAL A 20 -8.91 -10.94 10.04
N LEU A 21 -9.80 -10.38 9.22
CA LEU A 21 -11.23 -10.29 9.53
C LEU A 21 -11.89 -11.69 9.66
N ASP A 22 -11.40 -12.69 8.91
CA ASP A 22 -11.77 -14.10 9.06
C ASP A 22 -11.24 -14.74 10.36
N GLY A 23 -10.45 -14.02 11.16
CA GLY A 23 -9.86 -14.50 12.40
C GLY A 23 -8.54 -15.24 12.23
N LYS A 24 -7.90 -15.16 11.06
CA LYS A 24 -6.57 -15.74 10.80
C LYS A 24 -5.48 -14.72 11.09
N THR A 25 -4.31 -15.21 11.47
CA THR A 25 -3.10 -14.38 11.59
C THR A 25 -2.34 -14.37 10.27
N VAL A 26 -1.92 -13.19 9.81
CA VAL A 26 -1.21 -13.01 8.53
C VAL A 26 0.19 -12.47 8.79
N VAL A 27 1.19 -12.98 8.07
CA VAL A 27 2.55 -12.49 8.19
C VAL A 27 2.80 -11.46 7.10
N VAL A 28 2.81 -10.18 7.46
CA VAL A 28 3.07 -9.07 6.55
C VAL A 28 4.41 -8.46 6.90
N ASN A 29 5.31 -8.38 5.92
CA ASN A 29 6.65 -7.80 6.08
C ASN A 29 7.50 -8.49 7.19
N GLY A 30 7.32 -9.80 7.36
CA GLY A 30 8.02 -10.59 8.37
C GLY A 30 7.51 -10.42 9.81
N LYS A 31 6.42 -9.65 10.00
CA LYS A 31 5.71 -9.55 11.28
C LYS A 31 4.38 -10.29 11.19
N THR A 32 4.07 -11.07 12.20
CA THR A 32 2.73 -11.64 12.38
C THR A 32 1.81 -10.52 12.81
N MET A 33 0.75 -10.28 12.04
CA MET A 33 -0.30 -9.31 12.33
C MET A 33 -1.61 -10.06 12.53
N ALA A 34 -2.36 -9.66 13.54
CA ALA A 34 -3.67 -10.22 13.88
C ALA A 34 -4.76 -9.12 13.84
N THR A 35 -5.97 -9.45 14.29
CA THR A 35 -7.10 -8.50 14.35
C THR A 35 -6.82 -7.28 15.22
N GLU A 36 -5.94 -7.42 16.22
CA GLU A 36 -5.44 -6.32 17.04
C GLU A 36 -4.60 -5.31 16.23
N ASP A 37 -3.92 -5.75 15.18
CA ASP A 37 -3.05 -4.94 14.32
C ASP A 37 -3.78 -4.42 13.08
N LEU A 38 -5.11 -4.56 13.00
CA LEU A 38 -5.90 -4.12 11.83
C LEU A 38 -5.66 -2.63 11.53
N ALA A 39 -5.43 -1.82 12.56
CA ALA A 39 -5.05 -0.42 12.42
C ALA A 39 -3.67 -0.23 11.77
N GLU A 40 -2.67 -1.05 12.12
CA GLU A 40 -1.34 -1.05 11.48
C GLU A 40 -1.42 -1.52 10.02
N ILE A 41 -2.20 -2.57 9.73
CA ILE A 41 -2.41 -3.06 8.35
C ILE A 41 -3.00 -1.96 7.47
N ARG A 42 -4.01 -1.24 7.97
CA ARG A 42 -4.61 -0.08 7.28
C ARG A 42 -3.62 1.07 7.10
N ALA A 43 -2.80 1.36 8.12
CA ALA A 43 -1.77 2.37 8.01
C ALA A 43 -0.73 2.01 6.94
N GLY A 44 -0.33 0.74 6.87
CA GLY A 44 0.54 0.20 5.82
C GLY A 44 -0.06 0.37 4.42
N ARG A 45 -1.35 0.06 4.25
CA ARG A 45 -2.08 0.28 3.00
C ARG A 45 -2.05 1.75 2.56
N LEU A 46 -2.39 2.67 3.46
CA LEU A 46 -2.39 4.11 3.19
C LEU A 46 -1.00 4.63 2.80
N GLU A 47 0.05 4.12 3.43
CA GLU A 47 1.43 4.45 3.08
C GLU A 47 1.76 4.01 1.63
N TRP A 48 1.34 2.80 1.24
CA TRP A 48 1.52 2.32 -0.12
C TRP A 48 0.65 3.04 -1.15
N GLU A 49 -0.60 3.37 -0.82
CA GLU A 49 -1.46 4.21 -1.67
C GLU A 49 -0.87 5.60 -1.88
N ARG A 50 -0.33 6.22 -0.82
CA ARG A 50 0.37 7.50 -0.92
C ARG A 50 1.58 7.39 -1.85
N ARG A 51 2.38 6.33 -1.74
CA ARG A 51 3.52 6.07 -2.64
C ARG A 51 3.05 5.85 -4.08
N LEU A 52 2.00 5.08 -4.30
CA LEU A 52 1.39 4.86 -5.62
C LEU A 52 0.94 6.19 -6.25
N SER A 53 0.30 7.04 -5.44
CA SER A 53 -0.12 8.38 -5.88
C SER A 53 1.07 9.26 -6.26
N ALA A 54 2.20 9.17 -5.55
CA ALA A 54 3.43 9.87 -5.89
C ALA A 54 4.02 9.38 -7.23
N TYR A 55 4.02 8.06 -7.46
CA TYR A 55 4.41 7.50 -8.77
C TYR A 55 3.49 7.99 -9.91
N SER A 56 2.20 8.18 -9.63
CA SER A 56 1.26 8.71 -10.63
C SER A 56 1.43 10.21 -10.87
N ARG A 57 1.83 10.99 -9.86
CA ARG A 57 2.07 12.44 -9.96
C ARG A 57 3.41 12.80 -10.61
N SER A 58 4.40 11.91 -10.55
CA SER A 58 5.73 12.09 -11.12
C SER A 58 5.77 12.32 -12.64
N ASN A 59 4.66 12.10 -13.37
CA ASN A 59 4.62 12.16 -14.84
C ASN A 59 3.91 13.39 -15.44
N GLY A 60 3.52 14.40 -14.65
CA GLY A 60 2.63 15.46 -15.17
C GLY A 60 2.83 16.87 -14.64
N GLY A 61 4.08 17.36 -14.48
CA GLY A 61 4.28 18.66 -13.82
C GLY A 61 5.49 19.51 -14.22
N PHE A 62 6.22 19.21 -15.29
CA PHE A 62 7.24 20.12 -15.83
C PHE A 62 6.78 20.69 -17.18
N GLY A 63 5.69 21.45 -17.15
CA GLY A 63 5.42 22.46 -18.16
C GLY A 63 6.40 23.62 -17.93
N LEU A 64 7.66 23.42 -18.28
CA LEU A 64 8.64 24.50 -18.31
C LEU A 64 8.27 25.41 -19.48
N ALA A 65 8.02 26.66 -19.12
CA ALA A 65 7.62 27.78 -19.95
C ALA A 65 8.28 27.79 -21.34
N GLN A 66 7.46 27.86 -22.38
CA GLN A 66 7.91 28.30 -23.69
C GLN A 66 7.87 29.84 -23.70
N PHE A 67 9.06 30.39 -23.93
CA PHE A 67 9.42 31.81 -24.03
C PHE A 67 8.77 32.51 -25.24
#